data_AF-A0A7V3WED8-F1
#
_entry.id   AF-A0A7V3WED8-F1
#
_cell.length_a   1.000
_cell.length_b   1.000
_cell.length_c   1.000
_cell.angle_alpha   90.00
_cell.angle_beta   90.00
_cell.angle_gamma   90.00
#
_symmetry.space_group_name_H-M   'P 1'
#
loop_
_entity.id
_entity.type
_entity.pdbx_description
1 polymer ?
#
loop_
_entity_poly.entity_id
_entity_poly.type
_entity_poly.pdbx_seq_one_letter_code
_entity_poly.pdbx_strand_id
1 'polypeptide(L)'
;MGWNNRMEYTRVDYQVHTFLSHDGRATMLEHCARAMALGLDEIGFSEHKDFDPNDPVVEYFDYDLFMDDITYVRDLFRGRLRIRAGVEIDYQQWFEPDVRVWLSQHPFDYVLGCVHYVDALMLMTDDYVQRFPTAQEAYKRYYEEVLHSVESGLIDIVGHLEYAKRRG
;
A
#
# COMPACT_ATOMS: atom_id res chain seq x y z
N MET A 1 17.81 4.12 40.33
CA MET A 1 16.47 3.75 39.81
C MET A 1 16.63 3.54 38.32
N GLY A 2 16.71 2.28 37.88
CA GLY A 2 17.03 1.92 36.50
C GLY A 2 15.80 2.01 35.61
N TRP A 3 15.91 2.77 34.53
CA TRP A 3 14.97 2.73 33.41
C TRP A 3 15.20 1.44 32.63
N ASN A 4 14.64 0.33 33.10
CA ASN A 4 14.66 -0.94 32.38
C ASN A 4 13.23 -1.38 32.04
N ASN A 5 12.47 -0.48 31.40
CA ASN A 5 11.33 -0.87 30.58
C ASN A 5 11.83 -0.93 29.14
N ARG A 6 12.35 -2.08 28.70
CA ARG A 6 12.36 -2.37 27.26
C ARG A 6 10.89 -2.45 26.86
N MET A 7 10.39 -1.44 26.16
CA MET A 7 9.11 -1.58 25.46
C MET A 7 9.28 -2.74 24.48
N GLU A 8 8.48 -3.78 24.65
CA GLU A 8 8.41 -4.90 23.75
C GLU A 8 7.63 -4.42 22.52
N TYR A 9 8.35 -4.02 21.48
CA TYR A 9 7.74 -3.60 20.22
C TYR A 9 7.24 -4.82 19.47
N THR A 10 6.04 -4.73 18.91
CA THR A 10 5.56 -5.71 17.94
C THR A 10 6.34 -5.52 16.65
N ARG A 11 6.99 -6.59 16.16
CA ARG A 11 7.76 -6.58 14.91
C ARG A 11 6.81 -6.86 13.76
N VAL A 12 6.69 -5.91 12.84
CA VAL A 12 5.69 -5.95 11.78
C VAL A 12 6.29 -5.55 10.43
N ASP A 13 5.63 -6.01 9.37
CA ASP A 13 5.76 -5.50 8.01
C ASP A 13 4.35 -5.39 7.41
N TYR A 14 3.96 -4.20 6.97
CA TYR A 14 2.59 -3.87 6.55
C TYR A 14 2.52 -3.40 5.10
N GLN A 15 3.65 -3.47 4.38
CA GLN A 15 3.69 -3.11 2.97
C GLN A 15 4.46 -4.18 2.19
N VAL A 16 3.77 -5.29 1.91
CA VAL A 16 4.27 -6.38 1.06
C VAL A 16 3.27 -6.73 -0.03
N HIS A 17 3.81 -7.10 -1.19
CA HIS A 17 3.05 -7.43 -2.39
C HIS A 17 3.31 -8.87 -2.81
N THR A 18 2.28 -9.54 -3.31
CA THR A 18 2.36 -10.91 -3.83
C THR A 18 2.21 -10.92 -5.34
N PHE A 19 2.14 -12.10 -5.95
CA PHE A 19 1.77 -12.22 -7.36
C PHE A 19 0.38 -11.66 -7.71
N LEU A 20 -0.44 -11.31 -6.71
CA LEU A 20 -1.71 -10.59 -6.87
C LEU A 20 -1.54 -9.06 -7.04
N SER A 21 -0.30 -8.56 -6.98
CA SER A 21 0.09 -7.26 -7.53
C SER A 21 0.93 -7.44 -8.79
N HIS A 22 0.81 -6.49 -9.73
CA HIS A 22 1.46 -6.57 -11.04
C HIS A 22 3.00 -6.58 -10.99
N ASP A 23 3.60 -6.12 -9.89
CA ASP A 23 5.04 -6.03 -9.67
C ASP A 23 5.55 -6.94 -8.54
N GLY A 24 4.65 -7.68 -7.88
CA GLY A 24 4.99 -8.58 -6.80
C GLY A 24 5.64 -9.88 -7.28
N ARG A 25 6.41 -10.52 -6.39
CA ARG A 25 7.38 -11.57 -6.77
C ARG A 25 7.37 -12.81 -5.87
N ALA A 26 6.37 -12.93 -5.02
CA ALA A 26 6.26 -14.04 -4.08
C ALA A 26 4.78 -14.34 -3.77
N THR A 27 4.51 -15.54 -3.27
CA THR A 27 3.21 -15.92 -2.72
C THR A 27 3.04 -15.42 -1.28
N MET A 28 1.80 -15.38 -0.77
CA MET A 28 1.56 -15.12 0.66
C MET A 28 2.26 -16.15 1.55
N LEU A 29 2.28 -17.42 1.12
CA LEU A 29 2.93 -18.50 1.85
C LEU A 29 4.43 -18.24 2.03
N GLU A 30 5.13 -17.81 0.97
CA GLU A 30 6.55 -17.48 1.01
C GLU A 30 6.83 -16.28 1.91
N HIS A 31 5.99 -15.24 1.84
CA HIS A 31 6.06 -14.08 2.73
C HIS A 31 5.85 -14.47 4.19
N CYS A 32 4.83 -15.27 4.51
CA CYS A 32 4.59 -15.74 5.87
C CYS A 32 5.74 -16.61 6.41
N ALA A 33 6.28 -17.52 5.59
CA ALA A 33 7.44 -18.32 5.97
C ALA A 33 8.67 -17.44 6.24
N ARG A 34 8.90 -16.42 5.40
CA ARG A 34 9.99 -15.45 5.58
C ARG A 34 9.79 -14.59 6.84
N ALA A 35 8.58 -14.12 7.09
CA ALA A 35 8.22 -13.34 8.27
C ALA A 35 8.53 -14.11 9.56
N MET A 36 8.14 -15.39 9.65
CA MET A 36 8.49 -16.22 10.81
C MET A 36 10.01 -16.42 10.94
N ALA A 37 10.73 -16.63 9.84
CA ALA A 37 12.18 -16.81 9.86
C ALA A 37 12.92 -15.54 10.34
N LEU A 38 12.34 -14.37 10.11
CA LEU A 38 12.82 -13.07 10.59
C LEU A 38 12.33 -12.76 12.03
N GLY A 39 11.43 -13.56 12.57
CA GLY A 39 10.81 -13.35 13.87
C GLY A 39 9.84 -12.17 13.89
N LEU A 40 9.12 -11.90 12.80
CA LEU A 40 7.99 -10.97 12.83
C LEU A 40 6.83 -11.56 13.63
N ASP A 41 6.13 -10.69 14.35
CA ASP A 41 4.96 -11.05 15.16
C ASP A 41 3.65 -10.90 14.34
N GLU A 42 3.66 -10.03 13.32
CA GLU A 42 2.53 -9.76 12.41
C GLU A 42 3.02 -9.35 11.02
N ILE A 43 2.26 -9.70 9.98
CA ILE A 43 2.47 -9.25 8.60
C ILE A 43 1.14 -8.76 8.01
N GLY A 44 1.18 -7.67 7.24
CA GLY A 44 0.06 -7.17 6.47
C GLY A 44 0.38 -7.17 4.99
N PHE A 45 -0.48 -7.82 4.19
CA PHE A 45 -0.44 -7.75 2.74
C PHE A 45 -1.19 -6.52 2.26
N SER A 46 -0.64 -5.81 1.26
CA SER A 46 -1.21 -4.57 0.74
C SER A 46 -1.09 -4.53 -0.78
N GLU A 47 -1.85 -5.39 -1.46
CA GLU A 47 -1.79 -5.45 -2.93
C GLU A 47 -2.23 -4.13 -3.57
N HIS A 48 -1.68 -3.82 -4.75
CA HIS A 48 -2.03 -2.61 -5.49
C HIS A 48 -3.46 -2.67 -5.99
N LYS A 49 -4.24 -1.61 -5.74
CA LYS A 49 -5.52 -1.35 -6.40
C LYS A 49 -5.58 0.06 -6.95
N ASP A 50 -5.52 0.13 -8.29
CA ASP A 50 -5.66 1.36 -9.07
C ASP A 50 -7.08 1.57 -9.57
N PHE A 51 -7.44 2.82 -9.86
CA PHE A 51 -8.77 3.21 -10.34
C PHE A 51 -8.75 3.96 -11.67
N ASP A 52 -7.57 4.34 -12.18
CA ASP A 52 -7.48 5.00 -13.48
C ASP A 52 -7.72 3.98 -14.61
N PRO A 53 -8.77 4.13 -15.43
CA PRO A 53 -9.00 3.22 -16.56
C PRO A 53 -7.91 3.29 -17.64
N ASN A 54 -7.03 4.31 -17.61
CA ASN A 54 -5.86 4.39 -18.48
C ASN A 54 -4.66 3.61 -17.93
N ASP A 55 -4.70 3.19 -16.66
CA ASP A 55 -3.66 2.33 -16.11
C ASP A 55 -3.83 0.89 -16.64
N PRO A 56 -2.83 0.32 -17.32
CA PRO A 56 -2.92 -1.05 -17.84
C PRO A 56 -3.12 -2.12 -16.75
N VAL A 57 -2.89 -1.80 -15.47
CA VAL A 57 -3.03 -2.74 -14.35
C VAL A 57 -4.30 -2.53 -13.51
N VAL A 58 -5.22 -1.66 -13.93
CA VAL A 58 -6.45 -1.31 -13.17
C VAL A 58 -7.33 -2.52 -12.79
N GLU A 59 -7.33 -3.56 -13.64
CA GLU A 59 -8.07 -4.82 -13.43
C GLU A 59 -7.19 -5.97 -12.90
N TYR A 60 -5.95 -5.70 -12.48
CA TYR A 60 -5.01 -6.76 -12.06
C TYR A 60 -5.40 -7.41 -10.73
N PHE A 61 -5.92 -6.61 -9.79
CA PHE A 61 -6.26 -7.08 -8.45
C PHE A 61 -7.64 -7.77 -8.39
N ASP A 62 -7.63 -9.02 -7.94
CA ASP A 62 -8.83 -9.82 -7.68
C ASP A 62 -9.04 -9.95 -6.16
N TYR A 63 -10.08 -9.30 -5.64
CA TYR A 63 -10.38 -9.28 -4.21
C TYR A 63 -10.75 -10.66 -3.67
N ASP A 64 -11.57 -11.43 -4.40
CA ASP A 64 -12.07 -12.71 -3.90
C ASP A 64 -10.92 -13.71 -3.81
N LEU A 65 -10.07 -13.75 -4.84
CA LEU A 65 -8.85 -14.56 -4.84
C LEU A 65 -7.89 -14.15 -3.71
N PHE A 66 -7.69 -12.84 -3.50
CA PHE A 66 -6.88 -12.32 -2.41
C PHE A 66 -7.41 -12.77 -1.03
N MET A 67 -8.72 -12.71 -0.81
CA MET A 67 -9.33 -13.09 0.46
C MET A 67 -9.32 -14.60 0.70
N ASP A 68 -9.43 -15.42 -0.35
CA ASP A 68 -9.23 -16.86 -0.29
C ASP A 68 -7.80 -17.21 0.16
N ASP A 69 -6.79 -16.56 -0.45
CA ASP A 69 -5.38 -16.74 -0.08
C ASP A 69 -5.10 -16.29 1.35
N ILE A 70 -5.63 -15.14 1.77
CA ILE A 70 -5.56 -14.64 3.16
C ILE A 70 -6.13 -15.68 4.13
N THR A 71 -7.30 -16.24 3.82
CA THR A 71 -7.96 -17.22 4.68
C THR A 71 -7.11 -18.47 4.80
N TYR A 72 -6.57 -18.95 3.69
CA TYR A 72 -5.66 -20.11 3.66
C TYR A 72 -4.42 -19.89 4.55
N VAL A 73 -3.71 -18.76 4.41
CA VAL A 73 -2.50 -18.52 5.21
C VAL A 73 -2.81 -18.24 6.68
N ARG A 74 -3.93 -17.59 7.00
CA ARG A 74 -4.39 -17.40 8.40
C ARG A 74 -4.59 -18.73 9.10
N ASP A 75 -5.19 -19.69 8.42
CA ASP A 75 -5.41 -21.02 8.96
C ASP A 75 -4.10 -21.79 9.11
N LEU A 76 -3.26 -21.77 8.07
CA LEU A 76 -1.98 -22.46 8.08
C LEU A 76 -1.03 -21.94 9.19
N PHE A 77 -1.01 -20.62 9.42
CA PHE A 77 -0.11 -19.98 10.40
C PHE A 77 -0.78 -19.63 11.73
N ARG A 78 -1.99 -20.15 11.98
CA ARG A 78 -2.77 -19.88 13.19
C ARG A 78 -1.94 -20.07 14.47
N GLY A 79 -1.95 -19.05 15.33
CA GLY A 79 -1.22 -19.04 16.60
C GLY A 79 0.30 -18.86 16.48
N ARG A 80 0.85 -18.70 15.27
CA ARG A 80 2.29 -18.53 15.01
C ARG A 80 2.65 -17.19 14.38
N LEU A 81 1.79 -16.66 13.52
CA LEU A 81 1.95 -15.35 12.87
C LEU A 81 0.57 -14.69 12.74
N ARG A 82 0.46 -13.40 13.10
CA ARG A 82 -0.76 -12.63 12.80
C ARG A 82 -0.68 -12.13 11.36
N ILE A 83 -1.79 -12.24 10.62
CA ILE A 83 -1.84 -11.91 9.20
C ILE A 83 -3.00 -10.95 8.95
N ARG A 84 -2.69 -9.79 8.37
CA ARG A 84 -3.64 -8.73 8.00
C ARG A 84 -3.85 -8.68 6.49
N ALA A 85 -5.11 -8.46 6.12
CA ALA A 85 -5.55 -8.24 4.75
C ALA A 85 -5.74 -6.74 4.56
N GLY A 86 -4.73 -6.07 4.00
CA GLY A 86 -4.83 -4.68 3.60
C GLY A 86 -4.86 -4.53 2.09
N VAL A 87 -4.96 -3.28 1.66
CA VAL A 87 -4.86 -2.89 0.26
C VAL A 87 -4.04 -1.61 0.15
N GLU A 88 -3.24 -1.50 -0.89
CA GLU A 88 -2.56 -0.26 -1.27
C GLU A 88 -3.36 0.43 -2.37
N ILE A 89 -4.01 1.54 -2.02
CA ILE A 89 -4.70 2.39 -2.99
C ILE A 89 -3.71 3.41 -3.52
N ASP A 90 -3.48 3.40 -4.83
CA ASP A 90 -2.84 4.53 -5.49
C ASP A 90 -3.86 5.67 -5.62
N TYR A 91 -3.76 6.61 -4.68
CA TYR A 91 -4.73 7.68 -4.53
C TYR A 91 -4.54 8.71 -5.64
N GLN A 92 -5.65 8.98 -6.33
CA GLN A 92 -5.78 10.15 -7.17
C GLN A 92 -7.16 10.78 -6.91
N GLN A 93 -7.19 12.08 -6.65
CA GLN A 93 -8.38 12.81 -6.18
C GLN A 93 -9.62 12.65 -7.08
N TRP A 94 -9.44 12.48 -8.40
CA TRP A 94 -10.55 12.29 -9.35
C TRP A 94 -11.27 10.96 -9.20
N PHE A 95 -10.61 9.93 -8.67
CA PHE A 95 -11.21 8.61 -8.43
C PHE A 95 -11.69 8.42 -6.99
N GLU A 96 -11.60 9.44 -6.13
CA GLU A 96 -12.02 9.33 -4.73
C GLU A 96 -13.46 8.77 -4.56
N PRO A 97 -14.48 9.19 -5.34
CA PRO A 97 -15.82 8.61 -5.23
C PRO A 97 -15.83 7.10 -5.52
N ASP A 98 -15.07 6.65 -6.50
CA ASP A 98 -14.99 5.24 -6.89
C ASP A 98 -14.25 4.42 -5.83
N VAL A 99 -13.14 4.94 -5.31
CA VAL A 99 -12.40 4.35 -4.17
C VAL A 99 -13.33 4.18 -2.98
N ARG A 100 -14.12 5.21 -2.64
CA ARG A 100 -15.05 5.17 -1.49
C ARG A 100 -16.13 4.12 -1.66
N VAL A 101 -16.74 4.02 -2.84
CA VAL A 101 -17.74 2.99 -3.14
C VAL A 101 -17.11 1.61 -3.07
N TRP A 102 -15.94 1.42 -3.67
CA TRP A 102 -15.26 0.13 -3.72
C TRP A 102 -14.83 -0.35 -2.33
N LEU A 103 -14.21 0.50 -1.51
CA LEU A 103 -13.85 0.17 -0.12
C LEU A 103 -15.07 -0.14 0.76
N SER A 104 -16.24 0.44 0.45
CA SER A 104 -17.48 0.10 1.19
C SER A 104 -18.01 -1.31 0.91
N GLN A 105 -17.58 -1.91 -0.21
CA GLN A 105 -17.99 -3.24 -0.66
C GLN A 105 -16.93 -4.30 -0.35
N HIS A 106 -15.68 -3.89 -0.17
CA HIS A 106 -14.52 -4.76 0.02
C HIS A 106 -13.85 -4.44 1.38
N PRO A 107 -14.24 -5.11 2.47
CA PRO A 107 -13.66 -4.85 3.79
C PRO A 107 -12.19 -5.32 3.86
N PHE A 108 -11.33 -4.43 4.37
CA PHE A 108 -9.93 -4.70 4.68
C PHE A 108 -9.65 -4.42 6.16
N ASP A 109 -8.56 -5.00 6.69
CA ASP A 109 -8.04 -4.68 8.02
C ASP A 109 -7.40 -3.29 8.08
N TYR A 110 -6.86 -2.81 6.96
CA TYR A 110 -6.30 -1.47 6.80
C TYR A 110 -6.21 -1.07 5.32
N VAL A 111 -6.20 0.24 5.08
CA VAL A 111 -5.98 0.84 3.77
C VAL A 111 -4.71 1.68 3.80
N LEU A 112 -3.76 1.33 2.94
CA LEU A 112 -2.53 2.10 2.72
C LEU A 112 -2.75 3.03 1.52
N GLY A 113 -2.61 4.34 1.73
CA GLY A 113 -2.73 5.34 0.69
C GLY A 113 -1.36 5.73 0.14
N CYS A 114 -1.09 5.38 -1.11
CA CYS A 114 0.08 5.83 -1.84
C CYS A 114 -0.30 6.92 -2.86
N VAL A 115 0.71 7.64 -3.34
CA VAL A 115 0.58 8.58 -4.45
C VAL A 115 1.71 8.25 -5.42
N HIS A 116 1.39 7.65 -6.55
CA HIS A 116 2.34 7.48 -7.67
C HIS A 116 2.02 8.38 -8.85
N TYR A 117 0.87 9.05 -8.84
CA TYR A 117 0.43 9.97 -9.89
C TYR A 117 0.13 11.36 -9.34
N VAL A 118 0.46 12.39 -10.11
CA VAL A 118 0.09 13.78 -9.85
C VAL A 118 -0.26 14.40 -11.19
N ASP A 119 -1.41 15.08 -11.28
CA ASP A 119 -1.90 15.63 -12.56
C ASP A 119 -2.00 14.58 -13.67
N ALA A 120 -2.40 13.35 -13.31
CA ALA A 120 -2.47 12.17 -14.17
C ALA A 120 -1.12 11.76 -14.81
N LEU A 121 -0.01 12.26 -14.26
CA LEU A 121 1.34 11.90 -14.66
C LEU A 121 1.98 11.04 -13.58
N MET A 122 2.43 9.84 -13.95
CA MET A 122 3.19 8.98 -13.06
C MET A 122 4.52 9.65 -12.69
N LEU A 123 4.81 9.75 -11.38
CA LEU A 123 5.97 10.44 -10.82
C LEU A 123 7.30 9.97 -11.40
N MET A 124 7.38 8.70 -11.80
CA MET A 124 8.60 8.07 -12.30
C MET A 124 8.75 8.18 -13.83
N THR A 125 8.02 9.07 -14.50
CA THR A 125 8.11 9.29 -15.96
C THR A 125 8.82 10.59 -16.34
N ASP A 126 9.36 10.65 -17.56
CA ASP A 126 9.98 11.87 -18.08
C ASP A 126 8.96 13.00 -18.26
N ASP A 127 7.70 12.67 -18.56
CA ASP A 127 6.61 13.63 -18.70
C ASP A 127 6.36 14.39 -17.40
N TYR A 128 6.38 13.70 -16.25
CA TYR A 128 6.27 14.35 -14.94
C TYR A 128 7.41 15.33 -14.68
N VAL A 129 8.65 14.94 -15.00
CA VAL A 129 9.84 15.79 -14.82
C VAL A 129 9.81 17.01 -15.73
N GLN A 130 9.37 16.84 -16.98
CA GLN A 130 9.20 17.95 -17.91
C GLN A 130 8.08 18.90 -17.47
N ARG A 131 7.02 18.37 -16.88
CA ARG A 131 5.89 19.14 -16.36
C ARG A 131 6.28 19.98 -15.15
N PHE A 132 7.05 19.42 -14.22
CA PHE A 132 7.48 20.08 -12.98
C PHE A 132 9.01 20.17 -12.94
N PRO A 133 9.61 21.17 -13.64
CA PRO A 133 11.05 21.22 -13.87
C PRO A 133 11.88 21.54 -12.63
N THR A 134 11.26 21.91 -11.50
CA THR A 134 11.95 22.18 -10.24
C THR A 134 11.50 21.22 -9.14
N ALA A 135 12.43 20.78 -8.30
CA ALA A 135 12.12 19.93 -7.15
C ALA A 135 11.07 20.57 -6.22
N GLN A 136 11.13 21.89 -6.03
CA GLN A 136 10.14 22.61 -5.21
C GLN A 136 8.72 22.46 -5.77
N GLU A 137 8.54 22.60 -7.08
CA GLU A 137 7.24 22.46 -7.72
C GLU A 137 6.75 21.01 -7.69
N ALA A 138 7.60 20.06 -8.08
CA ALA A 138 7.29 18.64 -8.07
C ALA A 138 6.86 18.16 -6.66
N TYR A 139 7.66 18.49 -5.63
CA TYR A 139 7.35 18.11 -4.26
C TYR A 139 6.10 18.82 -3.74
N LYS A 140 5.89 20.09 -4.08
CA LYS A 140 4.67 20.81 -3.68
C LYS A 140 3.43 20.09 -4.22
N ARG A 141 3.41 19.76 -5.51
CA ARG A 141 2.26 19.08 -6.14
C ARG A 141 2.06 17.67 -5.59
N TYR A 142 3.14 16.93 -5.37
CA TYR A 142 3.09 15.62 -4.72
C TYR A 142 2.50 15.69 -3.31
N TYR A 143 2.97 16.60 -2.46
CA TYR A 143 2.48 16.71 -1.09
C TYR A 143 1.06 17.31 -1.01
N GLU A 144 0.62 18.08 -2.00
CA GLU A 144 -0.79 18.48 -2.16
C GLU A 144 -1.69 17.25 -2.40
N GLU A 145 -1.28 16.33 -3.28
CA GLU A 145 -2.04 15.09 -3.54
C GLU A 145 -2.02 14.15 -2.32
N VAL A 146 -0.89 14.04 -1.62
CA VAL A 146 -0.81 13.30 -0.34
C VAL A 146 -1.73 13.93 0.71
N LEU A 147 -1.81 15.26 0.77
CA LEU A 147 -2.73 15.92 1.70
C LEU A 147 -4.19 15.58 1.36
N HIS A 148 -4.56 15.58 0.08
CA HIS A 148 -5.89 15.15 -0.35
C HIS A 148 -6.18 13.70 0.04
N SER A 149 -5.21 12.78 -0.11
CA SER A 149 -5.39 11.39 0.30
C SER A 149 -5.68 11.25 1.80
N VAL A 150 -5.00 12.03 2.65
CA VAL A 150 -5.25 12.09 4.10
C VAL A 150 -6.61 12.72 4.41
N GLU A 151 -6.95 13.84 3.77
CA GLU A 151 -8.21 14.57 4.00
C GLU A 151 -9.45 13.80 3.51
N SER A 152 -9.29 12.85 2.58
CA SER A 152 -10.37 12.00 2.08
C SER A 152 -11.02 11.14 3.17
N GLY A 153 -10.27 10.83 4.24
CA GLY A 153 -10.68 9.91 5.31
C GLY A 153 -10.83 8.46 4.84
N LEU A 154 -10.20 8.08 3.72
CA LEU A 154 -10.27 6.73 3.13
C LEU A 154 -9.09 5.83 3.50
N ILE A 155 -8.02 6.38 4.06
CA ILE A 155 -6.76 5.66 4.30
C ILE A 155 -6.41 5.64 5.80
N ASP A 156 -5.83 4.53 6.25
CA ASP A 156 -5.35 4.35 7.63
C ASP A 156 -3.85 4.66 7.77
N ILE A 157 -3.09 4.38 6.70
CA ILE A 157 -1.63 4.52 6.65
C ILE A 157 -1.26 5.32 5.40
N VAL A 158 -0.41 6.33 5.56
CA VAL A 158 0.20 7.02 4.41
C VAL A 158 1.44 6.25 3.97
N GLY A 159 1.44 5.77 2.74
CA GLY A 159 2.57 5.09 2.13
C GLY A 159 3.76 6.02 1.88
N HIS A 160 4.90 5.45 1.47
CA HIS A 160 6.21 6.08 1.28
C HIS A 160 6.20 7.58 0.91
N LEU A 161 6.18 8.45 1.93
CA LEU A 161 6.10 9.92 1.82
C LEU A 161 7.29 10.55 1.07
N GLU A 162 8.35 9.79 0.90
CA GLU A 162 9.56 10.18 0.19
C GLU A 162 9.59 9.73 -1.27
N TYR A 163 8.51 9.15 -1.81
CA TYR A 163 8.49 8.59 -3.17
C TYR A 163 8.99 9.58 -4.22
N ALA A 164 8.53 10.84 -4.16
CA ALA A 164 8.97 11.91 -5.06
C ALA A 164 10.49 12.17 -5.03
N LYS A 165 11.19 11.84 -3.94
CA LYS A 165 12.65 12.02 -3.80
C LYS A 165 13.48 10.95 -4.49
N ARG A 166 12.87 9.85 -4.98
CA ARG A 166 13.63 8.78 -5.66
C ARG A 166 14.31 9.27 -6.96
N ARG A 167 13.96 10.46 -7.46
CA ARG A 167 14.57 11.12 -8.62
C ARG A 167 15.67 12.15 -8.29
N GLY A 168 16.03 12.32 -7.02
CA GLY A 168 16.97 13.35 -6.54
C GLY A 168 16.27 14.67 -6.25
#